data_AF-A0AAC9RJV8-F1
#
_entry.id   AF-A0AAC9RJV8-F1
#
_cell.length_a   1.000
_cell.length_b   1.000
_cell.length_c   1.000
_cell.angle_alpha   90.00
_cell.angle_beta   90.00
_cell.angle_gamma   90.00
#
_symmetry.space_group_name_H-M   'P 1'
#
loop_
_entity.id
_entity.type
_entity.pdbx_description
1 polymer ?
#
loop_
_entity_poly.entity_id
_entity_poly.type
_entity_poly.pdbx_seq_one_letter_code
_entity_poly.pdbx_strand_id
1 'polypeptide(L)'
;MLKEKLAVIGLIIILLFIFAGIFVPIVSANDPYTVDITQKLPKPCTEFPLGTDHLGRCMLSRLIYGIRTSLSTAIIATILMLAIGVPLGIVAGYTGGWIDNLIMRLVDIASTFPSGLCALGIVGVLGSSTVNIMLVFVLLWWAPFARIVRSTVIKLKEKEFVLAAVASGSSRVSIILKHIILNVISPIIVLATLRIAAVIMHVAGFSFIGLGSQPLTADWGVMLSDSRQYLTSQPLMLVWPGLAIMLAVFAFNMLGEGVKFSDGTDFNAEAVIFNLKRWVKNPRHASLTSVNVESMEAVDNYTVKIVFENGAYPILTELTYPRPVRFLSPSSITEDPGNPMGTFTKPVGTGQWMLESYEKDQEFTFVPNPYYWGEKPKIDRLKFKVIPDGQARALALQSGEIDILGGDLIGKIPMESLLELKNSGNFEISLVGTMCSHFIAFNQEVEAFQDKNVRLAMNYAINKKSIAEDIFDNIGLEANGLYQNGVPYTTIENNYGFSNDKEKAQKLLEAAGYIDTNGDGIPEKNGKNLEFNFVLTTAEFPERKSLAEFVQSELSSVGIMV
;
A
#
# COMPACT_ATOMS: atom_id res chain seq x y z
N MET A 1 28.43 7.17 -7.39
CA MET A 1 28.41 5.83 -6.77
C MET A 1 29.48 5.67 -5.69
N LEU A 2 30.80 5.60 -5.98
CA LEU A 2 31.83 5.34 -4.95
C LEU A 2 32.06 6.46 -3.91
N LYS A 3 31.51 7.67 -4.13
CA LYS A 3 31.50 8.75 -3.13
C LYS A 3 30.33 8.67 -2.14
N GLU A 4 29.30 7.87 -2.47
CA GLU A 4 28.08 7.73 -1.68
C GLU A 4 28.23 6.52 -0.74
N LYS A 5 28.29 6.75 0.58
CA LYS A 5 28.52 5.70 1.59
C LYS A 5 27.50 4.56 1.50
N LEU A 6 26.26 4.86 1.14
CA LEU A 6 25.20 3.86 1.03
C LEU A 6 25.25 3.02 -0.23
N ALA A 7 25.64 3.62 -1.36
CA ALA A 7 25.90 2.84 -2.56
C ALA A 7 27.08 1.88 -2.32
N VAL A 8 28.06 2.27 -1.49
CA VAL A 8 29.15 1.40 -1.06
C VAL A 8 28.66 0.27 -0.14
N ILE A 9 27.79 0.56 0.84
CA ILE A 9 27.19 -0.48 1.71
C ILE A 9 26.35 -1.46 0.89
N GLY A 10 25.46 -0.97 0.03
CA GLY A 10 24.66 -1.80 -0.86
C GLY A 10 25.55 -2.67 -1.77
N LEU A 11 26.62 -2.10 -2.32
CA LEU A 11 27.60 -2.84 -3.12
C LEU A 11 28.30 -3.93 -2.30
N ILE A 12 28.74 -3.63 -1.07
CA ILE A 12 29.37 -4.63 -0.18
C ILE A 12 28.41 -5.78 0.10
N ILE A 13 27.15 -5.48 0.44
CA ILE A 13 26.13 -6.51 0.72
C ILE A 13 25.92 -7.38 -0.52
N ILE A 14 25.78 -6.79 -1.70
CA ILE A 14 25.62 -7.54 -2.95
C ILE A 14 26.85 -8.42 -3.23
N LEU A 15 28.06 -7.89 -3.03
CA LEU A 15 29.29 -8.67 -3.20
C LEU A 15 29.36 -9.83 -2.20
N LEU A 16 28.92 -9.65 -0.96
CA LEU A 16 28.83 -10.72 0.04
C LEU A 16 27.81 -11.79 -0.38
N PHE A 17 26.64 -11.40 -0.88
CA PHE A 17 25.65 -12.35 -1.41
C PHE A 17 26.22 -13.12 -2.61
N ILE A 18 26.81 -12.43 -3.59
CA ILE A 18 27.42 -13.08 -4.75
C ILE A 18 28.54 -14.03 -4.32
N PHE A 19 29.39 -13.61 -3.38
CA PHE A 19 30.46 -14.45 -2.84
C PHE A 19 29.90 -15.71 -2.16
N ALA A 20 28.94 -15.55 -1.23
CA ALA A 20 28.28 -16.68 -0.56
C ALA A 20 27.57 -17.61 -1.56
N GLY A 21 26.94 -17.04 -2.60
CA GLY A 21 26.28 -17.77 -3.68
C GLY A 21 27.26 -18.50 -4.62
N ILE A 22 28.44 -17.97 -4.89
CA ILE A 22 29.45 -18.66 -5.72
C ILE A 22 30.09 -19.79 -4.91
N PHE A 23 30.51 -19.51 -3.68
CA PHE A 23 31.23 -20.44 -2.82
C PHE A 23 30.30 -21.32 -1.94
N VAL A 24 29.05 -21.54 -2.35
CA VAL A 24 28.07 -22.37 -1.61
C VAL A 24 28.66 -23.68 -1.08
N PRO A 25 29.35 -24.53 -1.87
CA PRO A 25 29.86 -25.81 -1.37
C PRO A 25 30.91 -25.68 -0.25
N ILE A 26 31.54 -24.52 -0.11
CA ILE A 26 32.55 -24.23 0.92
C ILE A 26 31.90 -23.54 2.13
N VAL A 27 30.87 -22.73 1.90
CA VAL A 27 30.22 -21.91 2.94
C VAL A 27 29.03 -22.63 3.59
N SER A 28 28.39 -23.58 2.90
CA SER A 28 27.26 -24.34 3.44
C SER A 28 27.73 -25.40 4.43
N ALA A 29 27.20 -25.37 5.65
CA ALA A 29 27.54 -26.34 6.70
C ALA A 29 27.08 -27.78 6.34
N ASN A 30 25.94 -27.90 5.65
CA ASN A 30 25.32 -29.19 5.28
C ASN A 30 24.76 -29.14 3.85
N ASP A 31 24.40 -30.30 3.28
CA ASP A 31 23.61 -30.34 2.03
C ASP A 31 22.20 -29.75 2.27
N PRO A 32 21.75 -28.74 1.48
CA PRO A 32 20.44 -28.11 1.63
C PRO A 32 19.24 -29.01 1.28
N TYR A 33 19.47 -30.16 0.65
CA TYR A 33 18.42 -31.07 0.19
C TYR A 33 18.32 -32.36 1.00
N THR A 34 19.28 -32.64 1.90
CA THR A 34 19.22 -33.82 2.77
C THR A 34 18.05 -33.72 3.75
N VAL A 35 17.09 -34.63 3.59
CA VAL A 35 15.90 -34.75 4.45
C VAL A 35 16.22 -35.69 5.60
N ASP A 36 16.03 -35.21 6.83
CA ASP A 36 16.11 -36.03 8.05
C ASP A 36 14.98 -35.66 9.01
N ILE A 37 13.89 -36.42 8.95
CA ILE A 37 12.69 -36.15 9.75
C ILE A 37 12.97 -36.27 11.26
N THR A 38 14.01 -37.00 11.67
CA THR A 38 14.39 -37.12 13.09
C THR A 38 14.94 -35.80 13.64
N GLN A 39 15.48 -34.96 12.76
CA GLN A 39 15.99 -33.62 13.06
C GLN A 39 14.99 -32.54 12.65
N LYS A 40 13.69 -32.75 12.85
CA LYS A 40 12.64 -31.77 12.52
C LYS A 40 12.59 -30.62 13.54
N LEU A 41 12.78 -29.40 13.05
CA LEU A 41 12.71 -28.16 13.84
C LEU A 41 13.59 -28.05 15.12
N PRO A 42 14.80 -28.65 15.24
CA PRO A 42 15.75 -28.29 16.29
C PRO A 42 16.06 -26.80 16.29
N LYS A 43 16.30 -26.29 17.49
CA LYS A 43 16.87 -24.96 17.71
C LYS A 43 18.28 -24.88 17.10
N PRO A 44 18.79 -23.67 16.80
CA PRO A 44 20.18 -23.47 16.38
C PRO A 44 21.18 -24.24 17.23
N CYS A 45 22.05 -25.01 16.58
CA CYS A 45 23.14 -25.76 17.20
C CYS A 45 24.38 -25.76 16.31
N THR A 46 25.47 -26.35 16.78
CA THR A 46 26.75 -26.37 16.06
C THR A 46 26.64 -27.05 14.69
N GLU A 47 25.81 -28.09 14.58
CA GLU A 47 25.57 -28.83 13.34
C GLU A 47 24.57 -28.11 12.42
N PHE A 48 23.55 -27.47 12.99
CA PHE A 48 22.55 -26.68 12.28
C PHE A 48 22.55 -25.22 12.79
N PRO A 49 23.43 -24.33 12.28
CA PRO A 49 23.64 -23.01 12.87
C PRO A 49 22.41 -22.09 12.89
N LEU A 50 21.45 -22.31 11.99
CA LEU A 50 20.16 -21.60 11.97
C LEU A 50 18.97 -22.54 12.25
N GLY A 51 19.24 -23.74 12.75
CA GLY A 51 18.27 -24.83 12.90
C GLY A 51 17.93 -25.51 11.57
N THR A 52 16.87 -26.32 11.58
CA THR A 52 16.34 -26.99 10.38
C THR A 52 14.89 -26.63 10.14
N ASP A 53 14.39 -26.97 8.95
CA ASP A 53 12.99 -26.82 8.59
C ASP A 53 12.11 -28.01 8.99
N HIS A 54 10.85 -27.98 8.55
CA HIS A 54 9.86 -29.01 8.81
C HIS A 54 10.18 -30.40 8.21
N LEU A 55 11.17 -30.50 7.32
CA LEU A 55 11.70 -31.75 6.76
C LEU A 55 13.10 -32.08 7.32
N GLY A 56 13.57 -31.33 8.31
CA GLY A 56 14.88 -31.50 8.92
C GLY A 56 16.05 -31.06 8.06
N ARG A 57 15.82 -30.26 7.02
CA ARG A 57 16.87 -29.74 6.15
C ARG A 57 17.51 -28.51 6.79
N CYS A 58 18.84 -28.37 6.68
CA CYS A 58 19.58 -27.25 7.27
C CYS A 58 19.14 -25.88 6.72
N MET A 59 18.63 -25.00 7.59
CA MET A 59 18.12 -23.68 7.18
C MET A 59 19.23 -22.78 6.61
N LEU A 60 20.41 -22.77 7.22
CA LEU A 60 21.54 -21.95 6.75
C LEU A 60 21.97 -22.35 5.34
N SER A 61 22.13 -23.65 5.09
CA SER A 61 22.49 -24.16 3.76
C SER A 61 21.42 -23.82 2.73
N ARG A 62 20.13 -23.96 3.06
CA ARG A 62 19.02 -23.59 2.17
C ARG A 62 19.01 -22.09 1.86
N LEU A 63 19.31 -21.23 2.83
CA LEU A 63 19.40 -19.77 2.59
C LEU A 63 20.52 -19.41 1.63
N ILE A 64 21.72 -19.96 1.87
CA ILE A 64 22.91 -19.69 1.05
C ILE A 64 22.72 -20.24 -0.37
N TYR A 65 22.17 -21.45 -0.51
CA TYR A 65 21.83 -22.00 -1.81
C TYR A 65 20.71 -21.19 -2.50
N GLY A 66 19.75 -20.69 -1.72
CA GLY A 66 18.66 -19.82 -2.16
C GLY A 66 19.12 -18.50 -2.78
N ILE A 67 20.35 -18.06 -2.50
CA ILE A 67 20.99 -16.94 -3.21
C ILE A 67 21.07 -17.26 -4.69
N ARG A 68 21.53 -18.45 -5.07
CA ARG A 68 21.70 -18.82 -6.48
C ARG A 68 20.38 -18.77 -7.22
N THR A 69 19.33 -19.36 -6.68
CA THR A 69 18.01 -19.41 -7.33
C THR A 69 17.36 -18.03 -7.36
N SER A 70 17.25 -17.37 -6.21
CA SER A 70 16.49 -16.11 -6.08
C SER A 70 17.21 -14.95 -6.76
N LEU A 71 18.52 -14.80 -6.56
CA LEU A 71 19.28 -13.67 -7.07
C LEU A 71 19.62 -13.82 -8.55
N SER A 72 20.03 -15.01 -9.01
CA SER A 72 20.35 -15.19 -10.43
C SER A 72 19.11 -15.02 -11.30
N THR A 73 17.94 -15.51 -10.87
CA THR A 73 16.68 -15.34 -11.60
C THR A 73 16.39 -13.86 -11.80
N ALA A 74 16.51 -13.04 -10.75
CA ALA A 74 16.25 -11.61 -10.84
C ALA A 74 17.26 -10.86 -11.73
N ILE A 75 18.54 -11.20 -11.63
CA ILE A 75 19.61 -10.61 -12.45
C ILE A 75 19.42 -11.00 -13.92
N ILE A 76 19.22 -12.28 -14.22
CA ILE A 76 19.05 -12.79 -15.60
C ILE A 76 17.79 -12.18 -16.22
N ALA A 77 16.66 -12.17 -15.50
CA ALA A 77 15.45 -11.52 -15.97
C ALA A 77 15.70 -10.06 -16.35
N THR A 78 16.42 -9.32 -15.51
CA THR A 78 16.72 -7.91 -15.74
C THR A 78 17.65 -7.72 -16.93
N ILE A 79 18.67 -8.57 -17.10
CA ILE A 79 19.57 -8.54 -18.26
C ILE A 79 18.77 -8.77 -19.55
N LEU A 80 17.83 -9.71 -19.57
CA LEU A 80 16.97 -9.96 -20.72
C LEU A 80 16.04 -8.78 -21.02
N MET A 81 15.46 -8.15 -19.99
CA MET A 81 14.68 -6.91 -20.14
C MET A 81 15.53 -5.78 -20.74
N LEU A 82 16.77 -5.63 -20.29
CA LEU A 82 17.72 -4.64 -20.81
C LEU A 82 18.10 -4.92 -22.26
N ALA A 83 18.34 -6.18 -22.60
CA ALA A 83 18.69 -6.63 -23.95
C ALA A 83 17.58 -6.31 -24.97
N ILE A 84 16.33 -6.21 -24.53
CA ILE A 84 15.19 -5.81 -25.36
C ILE A 84 14.99 -4.28 -25.30
N GLY A 85 14.89 -3.72 -24.10
CA GLY A 85 14.50 -2.33 -23.90
C GLY A 85 15.55 -1.33 -24.35
N VAL A 86 16.83 -1.56 -24.07
CA VAL A 86 17.90 -0.60 -24.39
C VAL A 86 18.05 -0.41 -25.90
N PRO A 87 18.16 -1.48 -26.73
CA PRO A 87 18.24 -1.30 -28.18
C PRO A 87 17.01 -0.60 -28.76
N LEU A 88 15.80 -1.00 -28.35
CA LEU A 88 14.57 -0.37 -28.82
C LEU A 88 14.48 1.12 -28.44
N GLY A 89 14.89 1.47 -27.22
CA GLY A 89 14.94 2.86 -26.77
C GLY A 89 15.95 3.71 -27.55
N ILE A 90 17.15 3.16 -27.84
CA ILE A 90 18.16 3.85 -28.66
C ILE A 90 17.63 4.11 -30.06
N VAL A 91 17.06 3.09 -30.71
CA VAL A 91 16.49 3.20 -32.06
C VAL A 91 15.39 4.25 -32.07
N ALA A 92 14.40 4.13 -31.18
CA ALA A 92 13.28 5.08 -31.10
C ALA A 92 13.76 6.53 -30.89
N GLY A 93 14.68 6.76 -29.94
CA GLY A 93 15.14 8.10 -29.60
C GLY A 93 16.04 8.74 -30.66
N TYR A 94 16.84 7.92 -31.37
CA TYR A 94 17.79 8.41 -32.36
C TYR A 94 17.16 8.61 -33.74
N THR A 95 16.28 7.71 -34.20
CA THR A 95 15.66 7.83 -35.53
C THR A 95 14.48 8.80 -35.53
N GLY A 96 13.70 8.87 -34.45
CA GLY A 96 12.45 9.63 -34.41
C GLY A 96 11.41 9.12 -35.42
N GLY A 97 10.38 9.95 -35.68
CA GLY A 97 9.40 9.73 -36.73
C GLY A 97 8.48 8.52 -36.51
N TRP A 98 8.15 7.80 -37.58
CA TRP A 98 7.21 6.68 -37.53
C TRP A 98 7.75 5.44 -36.77
N ILE A 99 9.06 5.19 -36.83
CA ILE A 99 9.72 4.08 -36.11
C ILE A 99 9.60 4.30 -34.61
N ASP A 100 9.87 5.52 -34.18
CA ASP A 100 9.70 5.93 -32.78
C ASP A 100 8.24 5.70 -32.32
N ASN A 101 7.27 6.21 -33.08
CA ASN A 101 5.86 6.00 -32.79
C ASN A 101 5.49 4.50 -32.70
N LEU A 102 5.96 3.66 -33.63
CA LEU A 102 5.69 2.22 -33.60
C LEU A 102 6.25 1.56 -32.33
N ILE A 103 7.51 1.85 -31.97
CA ILE A 103 8.14 1.31 -30.77
C ILE A 103 7.42 1.81 -29.51
N MET A 104 7.04 3.09 -29.46
CA MET A 104 6.29 3.64 -28.33
C MET A 104 4.90 3.02 -28.19
N ARG A 105 4.22 2.68 -29.29
CA ARG A 105 2.95 1.92 -29.23
C ARG A 105 3.14 0.53 -28.62
N LEU A 106 4.21 -0.19 -28.97
CA LEU A 106 4.52 -1.48 -28.34
C LEU A 106 4.83 -1.34 -26.84
N VAL A 107 5.57 -0.29 -26.47
CA VAL A 107 5.85 0.08 -25.07
C VAL A 107 4.55 0.37 -24.31
N ASP A 108 3.60 1.08 -24.93
CA ASP A 108 2.32 1.40 -24.32
C ASP A 108 1.44 0.16 -24.14
N ILE A 109 1.40 -0.73 -25.14
CA ILE A 109 0.72 -2.04 -25.05
C ILE A 109 1.29 -2.85 -23.87
N ALA A 110 2.62 -2.98 -23.78
CA ALA A 110 3.28 -3.71 -22.70
C ALA A 110 3.00 -3.09 -21.31
N SER A 111 2.82 -1.76 -21.23
CA SER A 111 2.56 -1.01 -19.99
C SER A 111 1.07 -0.85 -19.66
N THR A 112 0.16 -1.43 -20.46
CA THR A 112 -1.28 -1.20 -20.28
C THR A 112 -1.83 -1.99 -19.09
N PHE A 113 -1.37 -3.23 -18.90
CA PHE A 113 -1.92 -4.12 -17.90
C PHE A 113 -1.11 -4.14 -16.59
N PRO A 114 -1.76 -4.28 -15.42
CA PRO A 114 -1.07 -4.54 -14.17
C PRO A 114 -0.25 -5.83 -14.27
N SER A 115 1.07 -5.69 -14.34
CA SER A 115 1.95 -6.81 -14.70
C SER A 115 1.92 -7.95 -13.70
N GLY A 116 1.70 -7.66 -12.41
CA GLY A 116 1.57 -8.68 -11.38
C GLY A 116 0.33 -9.55 -11.59
N LEU A 117 -0.81 -8.93 -11.91
CA LEU A 117 -2.06 -9.66 -12.18
C LEU A 117 -1.97 -10.48 -13.47
N CYS A 118 -1.40 -9.89 -14.53
CA CYS A 118 -1.16 -10.64 -15.78
C CYS A 118 -0.20 -11.81 -15.56
N ALA A 119 0.85 -11.61 -14.76
CA ALA A 119 1.78 -12.69 -14.42
C ALA A 119 1.10 -13.82 -13.65
N LEU A 120 0.20 -13.54 -12.71
CA LEU A 120 -0.60 -14.55 -12.03
C LEU A 120 -1.46 -15.36 -13.01
N GLY A 121 -2.16 -14.69 -13.93
CA GLY A 121 -2.98 -15.36 -14.94
C GLY A 121 -2.16 -16.22 -15.91
N ILE A 122 -1.09 -15.67 -16.49
CA ILE A 122 -0.27 -16.36 -17.48
C ILE A 122 0.46 -17.54 -16.84
N VAL A 123 1.07 -17.36 -15.66
CA VAL A 123 1.77 -18.45 -14.96
C VAL A 123 0.78 -19.51 -14.46
N GLY A 124 -0.43 -19.12 -14.04
CA GLY A 124 -1.49 -20.06 -13.69
C GLY A 124 -1.86 -21.01 -14.84
N VAL A 125 -1.78 -20.54 -16.09
CA VAL A 125 -2.03 -21.36 -17.29
C VAL A 125 -0.79 -22.16 -17.72
N LEU A 126 0.39 -21.54 -17.71
CA LEU A 126 1.64 -22.17 -18.15
C LEU A 126 2.20 -23.19 -17.13
N GLY A 127 1.69 -23.18 -15.90
CA GLY A 127 2.16 -24.01 -14.80
C GLY A 127 3.33 -23.41 -14.02
N SER A 128 3.53 -23.92 -12.81
CA SER A 128 4.54 -23.44 -11.86
C SER A 128 5.96 -23.67 -12.40
N SER A 129 6.68 -22.58 -12.68
CA SER A 129 8.07 -22.63 -13.11
C SER A 129 8.72 -21.26 -12.95
N THR A 130 9.91 -21.24 -12.35
CA THR A 130 10.76 -20.04 -12.25
C THR A 130 11.07 -19.44 -13.62
N VAL A 131 11.23 -20.29 -14.65
CA VAL A 131 11.46 -19.85 -16.03
C VAL A 131 10.22 -19.17 -16.61
N ASN A 132 9.02 -19.72 -16.36
CA ASN A 132 7.77 -19.12 -16.84
C ASN A 132 7.57 -17.74 -16.24
N ILE A 133 7.77 -17.59 -14.92
CA ILE A 133 7.71 -16.28 -14.25
C ILE A 133 8.70 -15.30 -14.87
N MET A 134 9.95 -15.73 -15.05
CA MET A 134 11.00 -14.89 -15.63
C MET A 134 10.62 -14.40 -17.02
N LEU A 135 10.15 -15.30 -17.91
CA LEU A 135 9.76 -14.94 -19.27
C LEU A 135 8.59 -13.95 -19.29
N VAL A 136 7.62 -14.11 -18.39
CA VAL A 136 6.50 -13.17 -18.27
C VAL A 136 6.98 -11.79 -17.84
N PHE A 137 7.88 -11.70 -16.84
CA PHE A 137 8.46 -10.41 -16.46
C PHE A 137 9.28 -9.80 -17.59
N VAL A 138 10.10 -10.59 -18.30
CA VAL A 138 10.86 -10.10 -19.45
C VAL A 138 9.94 -9.51 -20.51
N LEU A 139 8.82 -10.18 -20.81
CA LEU A 139 7.84 -9.74 -21.80
C LEU A 139 7.08 -8.47 -21.39
N LEU A 140 6.83 -8.28 -20.09
CA LEU A 140 6.05 -7.15 -19.59
C LEU A 140 6.91 -5.94 -19.16
N TRP A 141 8.15 -6.14 -18.72
CA TRP A 141 8.95 -5.12 -18.01
C TRP A 141 10.16 -4.58 -18.77
N TRP A 142 10.32 -4.92 -20.05
CA TRP A 142 11.34 -4.28 -20.92
C TRP A 142 10.98 -2.83 -21.28
N ALA A 143 9.69 -2.49 -21.31
CA ALA A 143 9.17 -1.21 -21.79
C ALA A 143 9.68 0.04 -21.02
N PRO A 144 9.77 0.03 -19.67
CA PRO A 144 10.39 1.12 -18.91
C PRO A 144 11.83 1.43 -19.33
N PHE A 145 12.64 0.40 -19.64
CA PHE A 145 14.01 0.58 -20.13
C PHE A 145 14.03 1.26 -21.51
N ALA A 146 13.14 0.85 -22.42
CA ALA A 146 13.03 1.53 -23.71
C ALA A 146 12.64 3.01 -23.57
N ARG A 147 11.70 3.32 -22.66
CA ARG A 147 11.22 4.69 -22.44
C ARG A 147 12.29 5.61 -21.84
N ILE A 148 12.99 5.17 -20.79
CA ILE A 148 14.05 5.97 -20.16
C ILE A 148 15.20 6.22 -21.14
N VAL A 149 15.62 5.19 -21.87
CA VAL A 149 16.71 5.28 -22.86
C VAL A 149 16.32 6.21 -23.99
N ARG A 150 15.12 6.06 -24.57
CA ARG A 150 14.60 6.97 -25.60
C ARG A 150 14.64 8.42 -25.15
N SER A 151 14.09 8.72 -23.97
CA SER A 151 14.02 10.10 -23.46
C SER A 151 15.40 10.73 -23.28
N THR A 152 16.38 9.92 -22.89
CA THR A 152 17.78 10.35 -22.71
C THR A 152 18.46 10.56 -24.06
N VAL A 153 18.26 9.64 -25.02
CA VAL A 153 18.80 9.74 -26.38
C VAL A 153 18.29 10.99 -27.09
N ILE A 154 17.00 11.32 -26.95
CA ILE A 154 16.40 12.54 -27.53
C ILE A 154 17.08 13.80 -26.98
N LYS A 155 17.46 13.82 -25.70
CA LYS A 155 18.19 14.96 -25.11
C LYS A 155 19.65 14.99 -25.55
N LEU A 156 20.30 13.83 -25.64
CA LEU A 156 21.71 13.71 -25.97
C LEU A 156 21.99 14.06 -27.44
N LYS A 157 21.09 13.72 -28.37
CA LYS A 157 21.28 14.04 -29.80
C LYS A 157 21.34 15.54 -30.09
N GLU A 158 20.78 16.36 -29.20
CA GLU A 158 20.77 17.83 -29.31
C GLU A 158 21.97 18.50 -28.61
N LYS A 159 22.88 17.72 -28.00
CA LYS A 159 24.06 18.26 -27.32
C LYS A 159 25.18 18.60 -28.31
N GLU A 160 25.92 19.66 -27.99
CA GLU A 160 27.00 20.22 -28.82
C GLU A 160 28.04 19.18 -29.27
N PHE A 161 28.44 18.25 -28.39
CA PHE A 161 29.40 17.21 -28.74
C PHE A 161 28.85 16.19 -29.77
N VAL A 162 27.54 15.93 -29.76
CA VAL A 162 26.91 15.06 -30.77
C VAL A 162 26.77 15.81 -32.08
N LEU A 163 26.36 17.07 -32.05
CA LEU A 163 26.27 17.92 -33.24
C LEU A 163 27.65 18.11 -33.91
N ALA A 164 28.70 18.30 -33.12
CA ALA A 164 30.07 18.38 -33.61
C ALA A 164 30.54 17.06 -34.27
N ALA A 165 30.19 15.90 -33.69
CA ALA A 165 30.50 14.60 -34.26
C ALA A 165 29.78 14.36 -35.60
N VAL A 166 28.52 14.79 -35.71
CA VAL A 166 27.74 14.77 -36.96
C VAL A 166 28.38 15.70 -38.01
N ALA A 167 28.72 16.93 -37.64
CA ALA A 167 29.36 17.90 -38.54
C ALA A 167 30.74 17.42 -39.03
N SER A 168 31.46 16.66 -38.20
CA SER A 168 32.75 16.04 -38.53
C SER A 168 32.62 14.78 -39.42
N GLY A 169 31.40 14.41 -39.85
CA GLY A 169 31.16 13.26 -40.71
C GLY A 169 31.22 11.89 -40.01
N SER A 170 31.11 11.85 -38.68
CA SER A 170 31.08 10.56 -37.96
C SER A 170 29.85 9.74 -38.35
N SER A 171 30.03 8.43 -38.54
CA SER A 171 28.91 7.54 -38.85
C SER A 171 27.92 7.46 -37.69
N ARG A 172 26.63 7.27 -37.99
CA ARG A 172 25.56 7.13 -36.99
C ARG A 172 25.87 6.05 -35.95
N VAL A 173 26.43 4.92 -36.38
CA VAL A 173 26.84 3.82 -35.49
C VAL A 173 27.97 4.26 -34.55
N SER A 174 28.98 4.97 -35.06
CA SER A 174 30.06 5.50 -34.23
C SER A 174 29.53 6.50 -33.19
N ILE A 175 28.59 7.36 -33.57
CA ILE A 175 27.95 8.31 -32.66
C ILE A 175 27.17 7.57 -31.56
N ILE A 176 26.39 6.55 -31.93
CA ILE A 176 25.62 5.78 -30.96
C ILE A 176 26.56 5.07 -29.96
N LEU A 177 27.55 4.33 -30.45
CA LEU A 177 28.44 3.53 -29.60
C LEU A 177 29.33 4.40 -28.70
N LYS A 178 29.91 5.49 -29.24
CA LYS A 178 30.91 6.30 -28.50
C LYS A 178 30.32 7.48 -27.74
N HIS A 179 29.18 8.02 -28.15
CA HIS A 179 28.62 9.23 -27.56
C HIS A 179 27.27 9.03 -26.88
N ILE A 180 26.42 8.12 -27.37
CA ILE A 180 25.08 7.91 -26.78
C ILE A 180 25.11 6.83 -25.71
N ILE A 181 25.57 5.62 -26.04
CA ILE A 181 25.57 4.46 -25.12
C ILE A 181 26.26 4.81 -23.80
N LEU A 182 27.46 5.39 -23.86
CA LEU A 182 28.22 5.76 -22.67
C LEU A 182 27.47 6.73 -21.75
N ASN A 183 26.64 7.63 -22.30
CA ASN A 183 25.88 8.61 -21.54
C ASN A 183 24.52 8.07 -21.05
N VAL A 184 23.96 7.03 -21.66
CA VAL A 184 22.70 6.41 -21.20
C VAL A 184 22.93 5.29 -20.17
N ILE A 185 24.16 4.79 -20.00
CA ILE A 185 24.47 3.74 -19.03
C ILE A 185 24.08 4.14 -17.60
N SER A 186 24.28 5.40 -17.20
CA SER A 186 23.98 5.86 -15.84
C SER A 186 22.51 5.66 -15.44
N PRO A 187 21.52 6.22 -16.15
CA PRO A 187 20.10 5.98 -15.84
C PRO A 187 19.67 4.52 -16.04
N ILE A 188 20.34 3.78 -16.93
CA ILE A 188 20.09 2.34 -17.11
C ILE A 188 20.46 1.56 -15.85
N ILE A 189 21.65 1.81 -15.28
CA ILE A 189 22.12 1.11 -14.07
C ILE A 189 21.17 1.37 -12.91
N VAL A 190 20.78 2.63 -12.70
CA VAL A 190 19.85 3.03 -11.65
C VAL A 190 18.50 2.30 -11.79
N LEU A 191 17.92 2.30 -12.99
CA LEU A 191 16.64 1.61 -13.19
C LEU A 191 16.81 0.09 -13.06
N ALA A 192 17.93 -0.47 -13.52
CA ALA A 192 18.20 -1.90 -13.44
C ALA A 192 18.29 -2.38 -11.98
N THR A 193 18.92 -1.62 -11.09
CA THR A 193 19.03 -2.02 -9.68
C THR A 193 17.67 -2.02 -8.98
N LEU A 194 16.86 -0.98 -9.22
CA LEU A 194 15.47 -0.92 -8.73
C LEU A 194 14.62 -2.07 -9.30
N ARG A 195 14.84 -2.45 -10.56
CA ARG A 195 14.12 -3.57 -11.19
C ARG A 195 14.55 -4.92 -10.65
N ILE A 196 15.83 -5.15 -10.37
CA ILE A 196 16.29 -6.37 -9.72
C ILE A 196 15.60 -6.53 -8.37
N ALA A 197 15.54 -5.48 -7.55
CA ALA A 197 14.84 -5.49 -6.27
C ALA A 197 13.35 -5.85 -6.42
N ALA A 198 12.66 -5.24 -7.39
CA ALA A 198 11.27 -5.55 -7.68
C ALA A 198 11.06 -6.99 -8.17
N VAL A 199 11.95 -7.52 -9.03
CA VAL A 199 11.88 -8.89 -9.53
C VAL A 199 12.11 -9.90 -8.39
N ILE A 200 13.07 -9.65 -7.49
CA ILE A 200 13.28 -10.50 -6.30
C ILE A 200 11.98 -10.62 -5.49
N MET A 201 11.34 -9.48 -5.20
CA MET A 201 10.08 -9.45 -4.44
C MET A 201 8.97 -10.23 -5.15
N HIS A 202 8.83 -10.06 -6.47
CA HIS A 202 7.80 -10.76 -7.22
C HIS A 202 8.10 -12.25 -7.27
N VAL A 203 9.29 -12.67 -7.70
CA VAL A 203 9.66 -14.10 -7.76
C VAL A 203 9.47 -14.77 -6.40
N ALA A 204 9.88 -14.13 -5.31
CA ALA A 204 9.63 -14.62 -3.96
C ALA A 204 8.12 -14.74 -3.64
N GLY A 205 7.32 -13.73 -4.00
CA GLY A 205 5.87 -13.74 -3.84
C GLY A 205 5.17 -14.84 -4.65
N PHE A 206 5.58 -15.06 -5.90
CA PHE A 206 5.04 -16.13 -6.76
C PHE A 206 5.46 -17.52 -6.25
N SER A 207 6.72 -17.70 -5.84
CA SER A 207 7.18 -18.92 -5.17
C SER A 207 6.44 -19.15 -3.86
N PHE A 208 6.11 -18.10 -3.11
CA PHE A 208 5.36 -18.19 -1.85
C PHE A 208 3.94 -18.74 -2.04
N ILE A 209 3.27 -18.40 -3.15
CA ILE A 209 1.93 -18.91 -3.49
C ILE A 209 1.96 -20.19 -4.34
N GLY A 210 3.14 -20.79 -4.55
CA GLY A 210 3.30 -22.05 -5.28
C GLY A 210 3.32 -21.94 -6.81
N LEU A 211 3.41 -20.73 -7.37
CA LEU A 211 3.50 -20.50 -8.82
C LEU A 211 4.94 -20.39 -9.33
N GLY A 212 5.92 -20.34 -8.44
CA GLY A 212 7.33 -20.18 -8.78
C GLY A 212 8.16 -21.44 -8.77
N SER A 213 9.24 -21.40 -8.00
CA SER A 213 10.18 -22.53 -7.90
C SER A 213 9.44 -23.78 -7.40
N GLN A 214 9.83 -24.95 -7.92
CA GLN A 214 9.19 -26.20 -7.54
C GLN A 214 9.36 -26.45 -6.04
N PRO A 215 8.36 -27.07 -5.38
CA PRO A 215 8.48 -27.51 -3.99
C PRO A 215 9.79 -28.29 -3.77
N LEU A 216 10.37 -28.16 -2.59
CA LEU A 216 11.69 -28.70 -2.18
C LEU A 216 12.92 -27.89 -2.62
N THR A 217 12.82 -27.09 -3.68
CA THR A 217 13.93 -26.21 -4.12
C THR A 217 14.36 -25.27 -3.00
N ALA A 218 15.67 -25.03 -2.86
CA ALA A 218 16.16 -23.96 -2.00
C ALA A 218 15.92 -22.61 -2.71
N ASP A 219 14.80 -21.97 -2.37
CA ASP A 219 14.32 -20.70 -2.91
C ASP A 219 13.69 -19.91 -1.75
N TRP A 220 14.00 -18.62 -1.62
CA TRP A 220 13.57 -17.85 -0.45
C TRP A 220 12.04 -17.72 -0.35
N GLY A 221 11.33 -17.65 -1.48
CA GLY A 221 9.87 -17.61 -1.50
C GLY A 221 9.25 -18.95 -1.11
N VAL A 222 9.82 -20.07 -1.60
CA VAL A 222 9.39 -21.42 -1.17
C VAL A 222 9.65 -21.62 0.33
N MET A 223 10.80 -21.17 0.83
CA MET A 223 11.13 -21.24 2.26
C MET A 223 10.15 -20.41 3.12
N LEU A 224 9.70 -19.25 2.63
CA LEU A 224 8.63 -18.49 3.29
C LEU A 224 7.30 -19.25 3.28
N SER A 225 6.93 -19.88 2.15
CA SER A 225 5.70 -20.68 2.04
C SER A 225 5.69 -21.82 3.05
N ASP A 226 6.78 -22.58 3.09
CA ASP A 226 7.00 -23.70 4.01
C ASP A 226 6.87 -23.28 5.49
N SER A 227 7.18 -22.01 5.80
CA SER A 227 7.17 -21.49 7.16
C SER A 227 5.79 -21.06 7.66
N ARG A 228 4.81 -20.86 6.75
CA ARG A 228 3.48 -20.32 7.09
C ARG A 228 2.75 -21.14 8.15
N GLN A 229 2.87 -22.47 8.09
CA GLN A 229 2.21 -23.38 9.03
C GLN A 229 2.88 -23.43 10.41
N TYR A 230 4.09 -22.87 10.54
CA TYR A 230 4.93 -22.96 11.75
C TYR A 230 5.14 -21.60 12.41
N LEU A 231 4.36 -20.58 12.05
CA LEU A 231 4.49 -19.22 12.57
C LEU A 231 4.43 -19.14 14.11
N THR A 232 3.55 -19.93 14.73
CA THR A 232 3.36 -19.94 16.18
C THR A 232 4.37 -20.84 16.89
N SER A 233 4.80 -21.93 16.26
CA SER A 233 5.67 -22.93 16.88
C SER A 233 7.17 -22.66 16.67
N GLN A 234 7.56 -22.12 15.51
CA GLN A 234 8.94 -21.86 15.13
C GLN A 234 9.04 -20.61 14.22
N PRO A 235 8.86 -19.40 14.78
CA PRO A 235 8.82 -18.15 13.99
C PRO A 235 10.13 -17.87 13.24
N LEU A 236 11.27 -18.35 13.75
CA LEU A 236 12.58 -18.16 13.12
C LEU A 236 12.66 -18.76 11.72
N MET A 237 11.89 -19.81 11.42
CA MET A 237 11.88 -20.44 10.10
C MET A 237 11.43 -19.45 9.01
N LEU A 238 10.50 -18.54 9.35
CA LEU A 238 10.04 -17.45 8.48
C LEU A 238 11.01 -16.26 8.47
N VAL A 239 11.55 -15.90 9.64
CA VAL A 239 12.40 -14.71 9.79
C VAL A 239 13.62 -14.77 8.88
N TRP A 240 14.30 -15.92 8.80
CA TRP A 240 15.54 -16.01 8.03
C TRP A 240 15.40 -15.75 6.51
N PRO A 241 14.50 -16.44 5.76
CA PRO A 241 14.30 -16.14 4.35
C PRO A 241 13.71 -14.74 4.12
N GLY A 242 12.86 -14.25 5.03
CA GLY A 242 12.36 -12.87 4.99
C GLY A 242 13.47 -11.83 5.13
N LEU A 243 14.41 -12.05 6.05
CA LEU A 243 15.58 -11.18 6.25
C LEU A 243 16.50 -11.20 5.01
N ALA A 244 16.70 -12.37 4.40
CA ALA A 244 17.51 -12.50 3.19
C ALA A 244 16.93 -11.71 2.01
N ILE A 245 15.62 -11.84 1.77
CA ILE A 245 14.91 -11.04 0.75
C ILE A 245 15.03 -9.55 1.06
N MET A 246 14.74 -9.15 2.30
CA MET A 246 14.81 -7.76 2.73
C MET A 246 16.20 -7.16 2.51
N LEU A 247 17.27 -7.85 2.94
CA LEU A 247 18.65 -7.38 2.77
C LEU A 247 19.06 -7.29 1.30
N ALA A 248 18.66 -8.25 0.47
CA ALA A 248 18.92 -8.22 -0.96
C ALA A 248 18.22 -7.03 -1.64
N VAL A 249 16.91 -6.87 -1.39
CA VAL A 249 16.09 -5.76 -1.91
C VAL A 249 16.64 -4.42 -1.46
N PHE A 250 16.98 -4.29 -0.19
CA PHE A 250 17.61 -3.10 0.38
C PHE A 250 18.92 -2.77 -0.32
N ALA A 251 19.82 -3.75 -0.48
CA ALA A 251 21.11 -3.54 -1.11
C ALA A 251 21.01 -3.08 -2.57
N PHE A 252 20.08 -3.64 -3.35
CA PHE A 252 19.83 -3.19 -4.73
C PHE A 252 19.17 -1.81 -4.80
N ASN A 253 18.27 -1.49 -3.87
CA ASN A 253 17.65 -0.17 -3.80
C ASN A 253 18.68 0.92 -3.44
N MET A 254 19.65 0.64 -2.57
CA MET A 254 20.74 1.56 -2.23
C MET A 254 21.69 1.88 -3.40
N LEU A 255 21.68 1.05 -4.45
CA LEU A 255 22.43 1.33 -5.67
C LEU A 255 21.70 2.27 -6.64
N GLY A 256 20.39 2.51 -6.46
CA GLY A 256 19.62 3.48 -7.25
C GLY A 256 19.94 4.92 -6.85
N GLU A 257 19.92 5.86 -7.80
CA GLU A 257 19.99 7.31 -7.49
C GLU A 257 18.83 7.72 -6.56
N GLY A 258 19.11 8.66 -5.66
CA GLY A 258 18.20 9.08 -4.59
C GLY A 258 16.85 9.60 -5.08
N VAL A 259 15.83 9.41 -4.22
CA VAL A 259 14.49 9.98 -4.43
C VAL A 259 14.58 11.51 -4.40
N LYS A 260 13.73 12.18 -5.19
CA LYS A 260 13.61 13.65 -5.18
C LYS A 260 12.20 14.07 -4.79
N PHE A 261 12.11 15.24 -4.18
CA PHE A 261 10.87 15.97 -4.02
C PHE A 261 10.41 16.57 -5.36
N SER A 262 9.14 16.99 -5.43
CA SER A 262 8.53 17.58 -6.63
C SER A 262 9.15 18.91 -7.07
N ASP A 263 9.89 19.59 -6.19
CA ASP A 263 10.68 20.79 -6.52
C ASP A 263 12.11 20.47 -6.99
N GLY A 264 12.45 19.18 -7.14
CA GLY A 264 13.75 18.69 -7.59
C GLY A 264 14.81 18.55 -6.48
N THR A 265 14.50 18.97 -5.24
CA THR A 265 15.40 18.76 -4.09
C THR A 265 15.51 17.30 -3.69
N ASP A 266 16.62 16.91 -3.08
CA ASP A 266 16.87 15.52 -2.70
C ASP A 266 16.05 15.11 -1.47
N PHE A 267 15.48 13.91 -1.52
CA PHE A 267 14.92 13.23 -0.37
C PHE A 267 16.03 12.42 0.32
N ASN A 268 16.40 12.86 1.52
CA ASN A 268 17.53 12.34 2.28
C ASN A 268 17.15 12.15 3.76
N ALA A 269 18.05 11.56 4.55
CA ALA A 269 17.83 11.30 5.97
C ALA A 269 17.55 12.57 6.78
N GLU A 270 18.16 13.70 6.42
CA GLU A 270 17.90 14.99 7.06
C GLU A 270 16.46 15.46 6.82
N ALA A 271 15.92 15.29 5.61
CA ALA A 271 14.52 15.57 5.33
C ALA A 271 13.58 14.63 6.12
N VAL A 272 13.99 13.38 6.36
CA VAL A 272 13.25 12.46 7.23
C VAL A 272 13.30 12.94 8.68
N ILE A 273 14.46 13.30 9.23
CA ILE A 273 14.61 13.83 10.59
C ILE A 273 13.87 15.15 10.78
N PHE A 274 13.89 16.01 9.76
CA PHE A 274 13.13 17.26 9.74
C PHE A 274 11.64 16.99 9.93
N ASN A 275 11.06 16.07 9.14
CA ASN A 275 9.68 15.65 9.36
C ASN A 275 9.52 14.94 10.70
N LEU A 276 10.56 14.21 11.14
CA LEU A 276 10.49 13.48 12.39
C LEU A 276 10.26 14.38 13.61
N LYS A 277 10.79 15.59 13.56
CA LYS A 277 10.62 16.60 14.61
C LYS A 277 9.22 17.24 14.64
N ARG A 278 8.39 17.06 13.60
CA ARG A 278 7.07 17.73 13.46
C ARG A 278 5.92 16.97 14.11
N TRP A 279 5.96 15.65 13.97
CA TRP A 279 4.97 14.71 14.49
C TRP A 279 5.33 14.05 15.84
N VAL A 280 6.62 13.90 16.19
CA VAL A 280 7.06 13.28 17.47
C VAL A 280 6.69 14.21 18.62
N LYS A 281 6.22 13.62 19.74
CA LYS A 281 5.81 14.35 20.95
C LYS A 281 4.75 15.44 20.71
N ASN A 282 4.00 15.34 19.60
CA ASN A 282 2.88 16.22 19.32
C ASN A 282 1.58 15.64 19.91
N PRO A 283 0.89 16.33 20.82
CA PRO A 283 -0.34 15.82 21.44
C PRO A 283 -1.44 15.46 20.44
N ARG A 284 -1.45 16.08 19.25
CA ARG A 284 -2.41 15.75 18.18
C ARG A 284 -2.23 14.34 17.62
N HIS A 285 -1.11 13.69 17.92
CA HIS A 285 -0.74 12.37 17.40
C HIS A 285 -0.53 11.35 18.51
N ALA A 286 -0.92 11.68 19.75
CA ALA A 286 -0.68 10.85 20.94
C ALA A 286 -1.30 9.45 20.89
N SER A 287 -2.26 9.20 19.97
CA SER A 287 -2.84 7.88 19.75
C SER A 287 -1.93 6.90 18.98
N LEU A 288 -0.85 7.39 18.36
CA LEU A 288 0.06 6.58 17.55
C LEU A 288 1.27 6.13 18.37
N THR A 289 1.64 4.86 18.27
CA THR A 289 2.84 4.35 18.95
C THR A 289 4.13 4.78 18.25
N SER A 290 4.07 4.98 16.94
CA SER A 290 5.18 5.42 16.07
C SER A 290 5.68 6.84 16.36
N VAL A 291 4.95 7.66 17.12
CA VAL A 291 5.42 9.00 17.53
C VAL A 291 6.16 9.01 18.87
N ASN A 292 6.19 7.89 19.59
CA ASN A 292 6.89 7.72 20.87
C ASN A 292 8.36 7.37 20.63
N VAL A 293 9.12 8.38 20.20
CA VAL A 293 10.54 8.27 19.83
C VAL A 293 11.43 8.77 20.96
N GLU A 294 12.31 7.89 21.44
CA GLU A 294 13.35 8.20 22.43
C GLU A 294 14.48 9.01 21.80
N SER A 295 15.00 8.54 20.67
CA SER A 295 16.05 9.25 19.92
C SER A 295 15.92 9.01 18.41
N MET A 296 16.41 9.97 17.64
CA MET A 296 16.42 9.90 16.18
C MET A 296 17.64 10.66 15.64
N GLU A 297 18.33 10.06 14.69
CA GLU A 297 19.50 10.68 14.04
C GLU A 297 19.59 10.32 12.56
N ALA A 298 19.97 11.29 11.75
CA ALA A 298 20.46 11.05 10.40
C ALA A 298 21.92 10.61 10.54
N VAL A 299 22.16 9.32 10.38
CA VAL A 299 23.51 8.74 10.51
C VAL A 299 24.38 9.16 9.33
N ASP A 300 23.75 9.27 8.15
CA ASP A 300 24.31 9.82 6.91
C ASP A 300 23.17 10.25 5.98
N ASN A 301 23.47 10.64 4.73
CA ASN A 301 22.50 11.16 3.78
C ASN A 301 21.29 10.24 3.50
N TYR A 302 21.32 8.93 3.72
CA TYR A 302 20.09 8.13 3.55
C TYR A 302 19.90 7.02 4.60
N THR A 303 20.62 7.09 5.70
CA THR A 303 20.39 6.25 6.88
C THR A 303 19.75 7.07 7.99
N VAL A 304 18.56 6.65 8.41
CA VAL A 304 17.85 7.20 9.55
C VAL A 304 17.81 6.13 10.63
N LYS A 305 18.30 6.47 11.82
CA LYS A 305 18.15 5.62 13.01
C LYS A 305 17.06 6.23 13.88
N ILE A 306 16.09 5.41 14.27
CA ILE A 306 15.00 5.78 15.17
C ILE A 306 14.98 4.76 16.30
N VAL A 307 15.07 5.25 17.52
CA VAL A 307 14.93 4.46 18.74
C VAL A 307 13.60 4.84 19.38
N PHE A 308 12.70 3.88 19.52
CA PHE A 308 11.38 4.07 20.12
C PHE A 308 11.44 3.80 21.61
N GLU A 309 10.62 4.53 22.39
CA GLU A 309 10.56 4.37 23.85
C GLU A 309 10.14 2.95 24.26
N ASN A 310 9.27 2.31 23.47
CA ASN A 310 8.80 0.95 23.70
C ASN A 310 8.68 0.20 22.37
N GLY A 311 8.99 -1.10 22.39
CA GLY A 311 8.74 -1.98 21.23
C GLY A 311 7.25 -2.23 21.07
N ALA A 312 6.66 -1.79 19.95
CA ALA A 312 5.25 -2.01 19.63
C ALA A 312 5.10 -2.57 18.21
N TYR A 313 4.37 -3.68 18.08
CA TYR A 313 4.13 -4.34 16.79
C TYR A 313 3.49 -3.44 15.71
N PRO A 314 2.65 -2.42 16.03
CA PRO A 314 2.01 -1.59 15.01
C PRO A 314 2.93 -0.57 14.35
N ILE A 315 4.12 -0.30 14.88
CA ILE A 315 4.99 0.82 14.44
C ILE A 315 5.16 0.82 12.92
N LEU A 316 5.52 -0.32 12.32
CA LEU A 316 5.72 -0.41 10.87
C LEU A 316 4.41 -0.17 10.10
N THR A 317 3.28 -0.66 10.61
CA THR A 317 1.95 -0.43 10.02
C THR A 317 1.57 1.04 10.10
N GLU A 318 1.77 1.69 11.24
CA GLU A 318 1.46 3.10 11.44
C GLU A 318 2.32 4.01 10.56
N LEU A 319 3.58 3.64 10.28
CA LEU A 319 4.44 4.33 9.32
C LEU A 319 3.93 4.25 7.86
N THR A 320 2.94 3.40 7.57
CA THR A 320 2.25 3.36 6.26
C THR A 320 1.08 4.35 6.16
N TYR A 321 0.66 4.96 7.27
CA TYR A 321 -0.55 5.80 7.29
C TYR A 321 -0.42 7.03 6.40
N PRO A 322 -1.53 7.61 5.91
CA PRO A 322 -1.47 8.82 5.09
C PRO A 322 -0.98 10.04 5.87
N ARG A 323 -1.10 10.04 7.20
CA ARG A 323 -0.66 11.10 8.11
C ARG A 323 -0.47 10.57 9.53
N PRO A 324 0.35 11.23 10.37
CA PRO A 324 1.25 12.34 10.04
C PRO A 324 2.57 11.87 9.40
N VAL A 325 2.69 10.56 9.14
CA VAL A 325 3.93 9.82 8.88
C VAL A 325 4.54 9.96 7.48
N ARG A 326 4.29 11.09 6.82
CA ARG A 326 4.70 11.35 5.44
C ARG A 326 5.70 12.49 5.38
N PHE A 327 6.44 12.54 4.27
CA PHE A 327 7.58 13.44 4.13
C PHE A 327 7.24 14.66 3.27
N LEU A 328 7.32 15.82 3.91
CA LEU A 328 7.29 17.14 3.32
C LEU A 328 8.72 17.59 2.98
N SER A 329 8.94 18.27 1.86
CA SER A 329 10.23 18.95 1.62
C SER A 329 10.43 20.07 2.65
N PRO A 330 11.60 20.18 3.30
CA PRO A 330 11.91 21.32 4.17
C PRO A 330 11.68 22.68 3.50
N SER A 331 11.79 22.76 2.16
CA SER A 331 11.50 23.96 1.36
C SER A 331 10.06 24.46 1.45
N SER A 332 9.17 23.65 2.02
CA SER A 332 7.75 23.96 2.22
C SER A 332 7.48 24.80 3.46
N ILE A 333 8.49 24.99 4.31
CA ILE A 333 8.43 25.77 5.54
C ILE A 333 9.36 26.99 5.42
N THR A 334 8.88 28.20 5.72
CA THR A 334 9.62 29.45 5.41
C THR A 334 10.27 30.16 6.59
N GLU A 335 9.84 29.89 7.82
CA GLU A 335 10.45 30.51 9.00
C GLU A 335 11.66 29.67 9.43
N ASP A 336 12.86 30.16 9.07
CA ASP A 336 14.17 29.55 9.30
C ASP A 336 14.35 28.17 8.61
N PRO A 337 15.12 28.08 7.49
CA PRO A 337 15.42 26.81 6.83
C PRO A 337 15.98 25.77 7.81
N GLY A 338 15.15 24.83 8.24
CA GLY A 338 15.51 23.82 9.24
C GLY A 338 14.65 23.81 10.51
N ASN A 339 13.82 24.83 10.76
CA ASN A 339 12.81 24.80 11.80
C ASN A 339 11.61 23.94 11.37
N PRO A 340 11.39 22.76 11.98
CA PRO A 340 10.32 21.85 11.59
C PRO A 340 8.91 22.41 11.83
N MET A 341 8.78 23.35 12.77
CA MET A 341 7.51 23.87 13.27
C MET A 341 7.14 25.25 12.67
N GLY A 342 7.89 25.73 11.66
CA GLY A 342 7.59 26.99 11.00
C GLY A 342 6.31 26.96 10.16
N THR A 343 6.02 28.10 9.53
CA THR A 343 4.80 28.31 8.72
C THR A 343 4.83 27.50 7.42
N PHE A 344 3.77 26.72 7.18
CA PHE A 344 3.57 25.97 5.93
C PHE A 344 3.21 26.90 4.77
N THR A 345 3.87 26.73 3.62
CA THR A 345 3.69 27.61 2.45
C THR A 345 3.28 26.89 1.18
N LYS A 346 3.77 25.67 0.95
CA LYS A 346 3.47 24.89 -0.26
C LYS A 346 3.52 23.39 -0.01
N PRO A 347 2.67 22.57 -0.66
CA PRO A 347 2.66 21.12 -0.48
C PRO A 347 3.69 20.43 -1.40
N VAL A 348 4.97 20.48 -1.05
CA VAL A 348 6.01 19.75 -1.81
C VAL A 348 6.28 18.38 -1.19
N GLY A 349 5.91 17.32 -1.90
CA GLY A 349 6.15 15.93 -1.51
C GLY A 349 6.91 15.13 -2.57
N THR A 350 7.17 13.85 -2.27
CA THR A 350 7.81 12.86 -3.19
C THR A 350 6.79 12.03 -3.98
N GLY A 351 5.49 12.30 -3.79
CA GLY A 351 4.39 11.57 -4.42
C GLY A 351 4.29 11.78 -5.93
N GLN A 352 3.42 10.99 -6.56
CA GLN A 352 3.22 11.00 -8.03
C GLN A 352 2.52 12.27 -8.54
N TRP A 353 1.86 13.02 -7.66
CA TRP A 353 1.09 14.23 -7.96
C TRP A 353 1.71 15.45 -7.29
N MET A 354 1.66 16.59 -7.98
CA MET A 354 2.06 17.90 -7.49
C MET A 354 0.87 18.85 -7.63
N LEU A 355 0.63 19.69 -6.62
CA LEU A 355 -0.42 20.70 -6.67
C LEU A 355 -0.01 21.79 -7.68
N GLU A 356 -0.86 22.03 -8.67
CA GLU A 356 -0.71 23.07 -9.68
C GLU A 356 -1.43 24.35 -9.27
N SER A 357 -2.70 24.23 -8.85
CA SER A 357 -3.53 25.35 -8.42
C SER A 357 -4.43 24.96 -7.26
N TYR A 358 -4.78 25.94 -6.42
CA TYR A 358 -5.70 25.80 -5.32
C TYR A 358 -6.48 27.11 -5.15
N GLU A 359 -7.80 27.02 -5.29
CA GLU A 359 -8.74 28.09 -5.01
C GLU A 359 -9.62 27.66 -3.85
N LYS A 360 -9.48 28.38 -2.73
CA LYS A 360 -10.13 28.02 -1.47
C LYS A 360 -11.65 27.90 -1.66
N ASP A 361 -12.21 26.80 -1.17
CA ASP A 361 -13.64 26.49 -1.19
C ASP A 361 -14.25 26.37 -2.61
N GLN A 362 -13.42 26.31 -3.67
CA GLN A 362 -13.86 26.20 -5.06
C GLN A 362 -13.29 24.97 -5.75
N GLU A 363 -11.97 24.93 -5.95
CA GLU A 363 -11.33 23.85 -6.71
C GLU A 363 -9.83 23.72 -6.44
N PHE A 364 -9.27 22.57 -6.80
CA PHE A 364 -7.83 22.37 -6.83
C PHE A 364 -7.41 21.41 -7.93
N THR A 365 -6.22 21.63 -8.46
CA THR A 365 -5.71 20.88 -9.61
C THR A 365 -4.36 20.24 -9.28
N PHE A 366 -4.22 18.96 -9.60
CA PHE A 366 -2.97 18.22 -9.55
C PHE A 366 -2.45 17.92 -10.95
N VAL A 367 -1.12 17.92 -11.08
CA VAL A 367 -0.38 17.50 -12.29
C VAL A 367 0.66 16.44 -11.92
N PRO A 368 1.09 15.56 -12.85
CA PRO A 368 2.13 14.58 -12.59
C PRO A 368 3.43 15.22 -12.11
N ASN A 369 4.02 14.65 -11.06
CA ASN A 369 5.33 15.08 -10.56
C ASN A 369 6.42 14.66 -11.58
N PRO A 370 7.17 15.61 -12.17
CA PRO A 370 8.20 15.30 -13.17
C PRO A 370 9.35 14.46 -12.61
N TYR A 371 9.59 14.55 -11.29
CA TYR A 371 10.63 13.85 -10.52
C TYR A 371 10.12 12.60 -9.79
N TYR A 372 8.90 12.13 -10.11
CA TYR A 372 8.39 10.93 -9.46
C TYR A 372 9.31 9.72 -9.73
N TRP A 373 9.70 9.05 -8.65
CA TRP A 373 10.66 7.94 -8.65
C TRP A 373 10.02 6.61 -9.08
N GLY A 374 8.68 6.53 -9.10
CA GLY A 374 7.93 5.35 -9.53
C GLY A 374 7.40 5.43 -10.96
N GLU A 375 6.32 4.71 -11.24
CA GLU A 375 5.63 4.76 -12.53
C GLU A 375 4.83 6.06 -12.68
N LYS A 376 5.06 6.80 -13.78
CA LYS A 376 4.37 8.08 -13.99
C LYS A 376 2.87 7.87 -14.25
N PRO A 377 1.98 8.72 -13.71
CA PRO A 377 0.55 8.68 -14.02
C PRO A 377 0.30 8.79 -15.51
N LYS A 378 -0.74 8.09 -15.99
CA LYS A 378 -1.23 8.17 -17.38
C LYS A 378 -2.15 9.38 -17.62
N ILE A 379 -2.56 10.05 -16.54
CA ILE A 379 -3.45 11.20 -16.55
C ILE A 379 -2.60 12.46 -16.37
N ASP A 380 -2.74 13.43 -17.26
CA ASP A 380 -1.94 14.66 -17.25
C ASP A 380 -2.41 15.69 -16.22
N ARG A 381 -3.68 15.60 -15.78
CA ARG A 381 -4.28 16.57 -14.86
C ARG A 381 -5.47 15.97 -14.12
N LEU A 382 -5.55 16.20 -12.82
CA LEU A 382 -6.71 15.86 -12.00
C LEU A 382 -7.26 17.14 -11.38
N LYS A 383 -8.52 17.46 -11.69
CA LYS A 383 -9.21 18.64 -11.17
C LYS A 383 -10.30 18.21 -10.21
N PHE A 384 -10.26 18.74 -9.00
CA PHE A 384 -11.24 18.47 -7.95
C PHE A 384 -12.08 19.72 -7.73
N LYS A 385 -13.41 19.58 -7.88
CA LYS A 385 -14.38 20.64 -7.57
C LYS A 385 -14.95 20.44 -6.18
N VAL A 386 -15.08 21.53 -5.44
CA VAL A 386 -15.68 21.54 -4.10
C VAL A 386 -17.19 21.73 -4.25
N ILE A 387 -17.94 20.63 -4.19
CA ILE A 387 -19.42 20.63 -4.24
C ILE A 387 -19.93 19.98 -2.95
N PRO A 388 -20.28 20.76 -1.91
CA PRO A 388 -20.63 20.21 -0.60
C PRO A 388 -21.92 19.41 -0.56
N ASP A 389 -22.92 19.81 -1.36
CA ASP A 389 -24.22 19.14 -1.39
C ASP A 389 -24.20 17.85 -2.22
N GLY A 390 -24.83 16.79 -1.69
CA GLY A 390 -24.81 15.46 -2.29
C GLY A 390 -25.63 15.36 -3.59
N GLN A 391 -26.77 16.04 -3.66
CA GLN A 391 -27.62 16.05 -4.85
C GLN A 391 -26.97 16.88 -5.96
N ALA A 392 -26.39 18.04 -5.61
CA ALA A 392 -25.63 18.87 -6.54
C ALA A 392 -24.44 18.12 -7.15
N ARG A 393 -23.75 17.26 -6.39
CA ARG A 393 -22.69 16.39 -6.92
C ARG A 393 -23.22 15.39 -7.96
N ALA A 394 -24.36 14.76 -7.71
CA ALA A 394 -24.97 13.83 -8.66
C ALA A 394 -25.39 14.55 -9.96
N LEU A 395 -25.98 15.75 -9.83
CA LEU A 395 -26.34 16.58 -10.98
C LEU A 395 -25.11 17.01 -11.80
N ALA A 396 -24.01 17.37 -11.13
CA ALA A 396 -22.74 17.71 -11.79
C ALA A 396 -22.18 16.53 -12.60
N LEU A 397 -22.35 15.29 -12.12
CA LEU A 397 -21.97 14.10 -12.88
C LEU A 397 -22.91 13.91 -14.10
N GLN A 398 -24.22 14.04 -13.89
CA GLN A 398 -25.23 13.90 -14.95
C GLN A 398 -25.08 14.93 -16.07
N SER A 399 -24.68 16.16 -15.73
CA SER A 399 -24.46 17.24 -16.69
C SER A 399 -23.13 17.16 -17.43
N GLY A 400 -22.22 16.26 -17.02
CA GLY A 400 -20.85 16.17 -17.53
C GLY A 400 -19.92 17.27 -16.99
N GLU A 401 -20.30 17.94 -15.91
CA GLU A 401 -19.44 18.92 -15.24
C GLU A 401 -18.26 18.27 -14.49
N ILE A 402 -18.46 17.02 -14.02
CA ILE A 402 -17.43 16.17 -13.44
C ILE A 402 -17.47 14.78 -14.08
N ASP A 403 -16.32 14.11 -14.14
CA ASP A 403 -16.20 12.78 -14.75
C ASP A 403 -16.36 11.63 -13.74
N ILE A 404 -16.05 11.89 -12.46
CA ILE A 404 -16.00 10.88 -11.40
C ILE A 404 -16.68 11.44 -10.14
N LEU A 405 -17.59 10.66 -9.58
CA LEU A 405 -18.21 10.90 -8.29
C LEU A 405 -17.98 9.68 -7.40
N GLY A 406 -17.60 9.90 -6.14
CA GLY A 406 -17.36 8.81 -5.20
C GLY A 406 -17.24 9.28 -3.76
N GLY A 407 -17.12 8.31 -2.87
CA GLY A 407 -16.89 8.51 -1.44
C GLY A 407 -16.19 7.31 -0.82
N ASP A 408 -15.39 7.54 0.21
CA ASP A 408 -14.73 6.53 1.04
C ASP A 408 -15.69 5.82 2.01
N LEU A 409 -16.91 6.36 2.17
CA LEU A 409 -17.93 5.88 3.10
C LEU A 409 -19.32 5.89 2.47
N ILE A 410 -20.15 4.93 2.89
CA ILE A 410 -21.57 4.86 2.54
C ILE A 410 -22.28 6.15 3.00
N GLY A 411 -23.19 6.66 2.16
CA GLY A 411 -23.98 7.86 2.44
C GLY A 411 -23.38 9.19 1.98
N LYS A 412 -22.22 9.18 1.28
CA LYS A 412 -21.68 10.40 0.63
C LYS A 412 -22.36 10.77 -0.70
N ILE A 413 -22.96 9.77 -1.36
CA ILE A 413 -23.86 9.95 -2.48
C ILE A 413 -25.25 9.62 -1.94
N PRO A 414 -26.27 10.49 -2.09
CA PRO A 414 -27.62 10.15 -1.69
C PRO A 414 -28.10 8.88 -2.41
N MET A 415 -28.79 7.99 -1.71
CA MET A 415 -29.20 6.68 -2.24
C MET A 415 -30.15 6.84 -3.42
N GLU A 416 -31.09 7.79 -3.35
CA GLU A 416 -31.97 8.12 -4.46
C GLU A 416 -31.18 8.47 -5.73
N SER A 417 -30.21 9.39 -5.63
CA SER A 417 -29.37 9.77 -6.77
C SER A 417 -28.54 8.59 -7.29
N LEU A 418 -28.05 7.73 -6.40
CA LEU A 418 -27.28 6.56 -6.79
C LEU A 418 -28.14 5.55 -7.57
N LEU A 419 -29.39 5.34 -7.14
CA LEU A 419 -30.36 4.49 -7.84
C LEU A 419 -30.73 5.08 -9.20
N GLU A 420 -30.92 6.40 -9.29
CA GLU A 420 -31.14 7.09 -10.57
C GLU A 420 -29.96 6.91 -11.53
N LEU A 421 -28.74 7.15 -11.05
CA LEU A 421 -27.52 6.95 -11.82
C LEU A 421 -27.40 5.50 -12.32
N LYS A 422 -27.69 4.53 -11.44
CA LYS A 422 -27.70 3.09 -11.75
C LYS A 422 -28.74 2.75 -12.82
N ASN A 423 -29.96 3.25 -12.67
CA ASN A 423 -31.08 2.97 -13.58
C ASN A 423 -30.93 3.68 -14.93
N SER A 424 -30.18 4.79 -15.00
CA SER A 424 -29.93 5.50 -16.26
C SER A 424 -29.13 4.68 -17.28
N GLY A 425 -28.29 3.74 -16.83
CA GLY A 425 -27.38 2.96 -17.67
C GLY A 425 -26.23 3.74 -18.30
N ASN A 426 -26.11 5.04 -18.02
CA ASN A 426 -25.09 5.93 -18.62
C ASN A 426 -23.77 5.95 -17.86
N PHE A 427 -23.74 5.39 -16.65
CA PHE A 427 -22.60 5.46 -15.74
C PHE A 427 -22.13 4.07 -15.32
N GLU A 428 -20.81 3.90 -15.23
CA GLU A 428 -20.21 2.73 -14.60
C GLU A 428 -20.19 2.92 -13.08
N ILE A 429 -20.76 1.96 -12.35
CA ILE A 429 -20.80 1.98 -10.89
C ILE A 429 -19.88 0.88 -10.36
N SER A 430 -18.90 1.28 -9.56
CA SER A 430 -17.98 0.39 -8.86
C SER A 430 -18.24 0.42 -7.36
N LEU A 431 -18.61 -0.72 -6.78
CA LEU A 431 -18.74 -0.92 -5.34
C LEU A 431 -17.48 -1.59 -4.79
N VAL A 432 -16.92 -1.03 -3.72
CA VAL A 432 -15.70 -1.54 -3.09
C VAL A 432 -16.00 -1.88 -1.63
N GLY A 433 -15.65 -3.09 -1.21
CA GLY A 433 -15.75 -3.49 0.19
C GLY A 433 -14.86 -2.64 1.09
N THR A 434 -15.39 -2.22 2.24
CA THR A 434 -14.67 -1.42 3.23
C THR A 434 -14.52 -2.18 4.55
N MET A 435 -13.50 -1.82 5.33
CA MET A 435 -13.33 -2.30 6.70
C MET A 435 -14.07 -1.42 7.72
N CYS A 436 -14.70 -0.34 7.28
CA CYS A 436 -15.44 0.58 8.15
C CYS A 436 -16.80 0.01 8.56
N SER A 437 -17.17 0.25 9.81
CA SER A 437 -18.50 -0.02 10.36
C SER A 437 -19.16 1.30 10.77
N HIS A 438 -20.48 1.38 10.61
CA HIS A 438 -21.29 2.44 11.21
C HIS A 438 -21.85 1.94 12.54
N PHE A 439 -21.75 2.74 13.59
CA PHE A 439 -22.22 2.37 14.93
C PHE A 439 -22.77 3.59 15.67
N ILE A 440 -23.62 3.32 16.65
CA ILE A 440 -24.09 4.30 17.63
C ILE A 440 -23.23 4.16 18.88
N ALA A 441 -22.65 5.26 19.35
CA ALA A 441 -21.90 5.29 20.60
C ALA A 441 -22.81 5.64 21.77
N PHE A 442 -22.74 4.86 22.84
CA PHE A 442 -23.46 5.15 24.08
C PHE A 442 -22.63 6.05 24.98
N ASN A 443 -23.14 7.26 25.25
CA ASN A 443 -22.50 8.19 26.18
C ASN A 443 -22.63 7.69 27.63
N GLN A 444 -21.53 7.29 28.25
CA GLN A 444 -21.53 6.72 29.61
C GLN A 444 -21.85 7.75 30.72
N GLU A 445 -21.90 9.04 30.38
CA GLU A 445 -22.39 10.10 31.27
C GLU A 445 -23.92 10.08 31.43
N VAL A 446 -24.64 9.40 30.52
CA VAL A 446 -26.09 9.21 30.64
C VAL A 446 -26.35 8.02 31.56
N GLU A 447 -27.06 8.26 32.67
CA GLU A 447 -27.33 7.25 33.72
C GLU A 447 -27.92 5.95 33.17
N ALA A 448 -28.91 6.05 32.27
CA ALA A 448 -29.54 4.89 31.65
C ALA A 448 -28.55 4.01 30.88
N PHE A 449 -27.55 4.60 30.23
CA PHE A 449 -26.55 3.88 29.45
C PHE A 449 -25.46 3.24 30.31
N GLN A 450 -25.43 3.44 31.62
CA GLN A 450 -24.55 2.69 32.52
C GLN A 450 -25.05 1.26 32.73
N ASP A 451 -26.38 1.03 32.66
CA ASP A 451 -26.97 -0.30 32.72
C ASP A 451 -26.76 -1.06 31.41
N LYS A 452 -26.13 -2.24 31.49
CA LYS A 452 -25.87 -3.07 30.30
C LYS A 452 -27.16 -3.53 29.63
N ASN A 453 -28.22 -3.75 30.41
CA ASN A 453 -29.48 -4.30 29.90
C ASN A 453 -30.19 -3.27 29.02
N VAL A 454 -30.10 -1.98 29.34
CA VAL A 454 -30.59 -0.89 28.48
C VAL A 454 -29.83 -0.89 27.14
N ARG A 455 -28.49 -0.95 27.17
CA ARG A 455 -27.67 -0.99 25.94
C ARG A 455 -27.94 -2.23 25.09
N LEU A 456 -28.16 -3.39 25.73
CA LEU A 456 -28.53 -4.62 25.05
C LEU A 456 -29.93 -4.53 24.46
N ALA A 457 -30.91 -3.99 25.19
CA ALA A 457 -32.27 -3.80 24.70
C ALA A 457 -32.29 -2.98 23.40
N MET A 458 -31.54 -1.88 23.35
CA MET A 458 -31.39 -1.08 22.13
C MET A 458 -30.78 -1.87 20.96
N ASN A 459 -29.80 -2.73 21.23
CA ASN A 459 -29.19 -3.56 20.18
C ASN A 459 -30.15 -4.63 19.63
N TYR A 460 -31.02 -5.20 20.47
CA TYR A 460 -32.04 -6.16 20.06
C TYR A 460 -33.26 -5.50 19.41
N ALA A 461 -33.56 -4.23 19.72
CA ALA A 461 -34.71 -3.52 19.19
C ALA A 461 -34.53 -3.07 17.73
N ILE A 462 -33.30 -2.77 17.31
CA ILE A 462 -33.02 -2.18 16.00
C ILE A 462 -32.85 -3.26 14.92
N ASN A 463 -33.71 -3.24 13.90
CA ASN A 463 -33.57 -4.09 12.73
C ASN A 463 -32.42 -3.67 11.78
N LYS A 464 -31.22 -4.16 12.06
CA LYS A 464 -30.03 -3.88 11.23
C LYS A 464 -30.13 -4.45 9.82
N LYS A 465 -30.83 -5.57 9.65
CA LYS A 465 -31.05 -6.20 8.35
C LYS A 465 -31.88 -5.30 7.44
N SER A 466 -33.00 -4.78 7.92
CA SER A 466 -33.82 -3.80 7.19
C SER A 466 -33.07 -2.50 6.89
N ILE A 467 -32.17 -2.05 7.77
CA ILE A 467 -31.31 -0.91 7.45
C ILE A 467 -30.47 -1.21 6.19
N ALA A 468 -29.82 -2.37 6.12
CA ALA A 468 -29.00 -2.74 4.98
C ALA A 468 -29.82 -2.97 3.71
N GLU A 469 -30.93 -3.69 3.80
CA GLU A 469 -31.78 -4.08 2.67
C GLU A 469 -32.65 -2.93 2.17
N ASP A 470 -33.36 -2.24 3.06
CA ASP A 470 -34.43 -1.31 2.71
C ASP A 470 -33.95 0.14 2.61
N ILE A 471 -33.04 0.58 3.50
CA ILE A 471 -32.54 1.98 3.50
C ILE A 471 -31.36 2.16 2.53
N PHE A 472 -30.47 1.17 2.46
CA PHE A 472 -29.25 1.25 1.65
C PHE A 472 -29.27 0.41 0.37
N ASP A 473 -30.40 -0.20 -0.01
CA ASP A 473 -30.54 -1.07 -1.22
C ASP A 473 -29.42 -2.13 -1.32
N ASN A 474 -29.09 -2.79 -0.20
CA ASN A 474 -27.99 -3.76 -0.10
C ASN A 474 -26.59 -3.20 -0.38
N ILE A 475 -26.41 -1.88 -0.40
CA ILE A 475 -25.11 -1.20 -0.51
C ILE A 475 -24.51 -1.09 0.90
N GLY A 476 -24.20 -2.26 1.45
CA GLY A 476 -23.74 -2.45 2.82
C GLY A 476 -24.13 -3.83 3.35
N LEU A 477 -23.56 -4.20 4.49
CA LEU A 477 -23.86 -5.46 5.17
C LEU A 477 -24.34 -5.17 6.60
N GLU A 478 -25.17 -6.05 7.13
CA GLU A 478 -25.53 -6.05 8.54
C GLU A 478 -24.26 -6.11 9.42
N ALA A 479 -24.15 -5.16 10.35
CA ALA A 479 -23.04 -5.12 11.28
C ALA A 479 -23.28 -6.08 12.46
N ASN A 480 -22.45 -7.13 12.51
CA ASN A 480 -22.45 -8.08 13.63
C ASN A 480 -21.86 -7.43 14.89
N GLY A 481 -20.62 -6.93 14.84
CA GLY A 481 -20.04 -6.17 15.95
C GLY A 481 -19.35 -4.90 15.48
N LEU A 482 -18.47 -4.37 16.33
CA LEU A 482 -17.79 -3.09 16.07
C LEU A 482 -16.90 -3.16 14.81
N TYR A 483 -16.26 -4.31 14.57
CA TYR A 483 -15.37 -4.53 13.44
C TYR A 483 -15.94 -5.58 12.48
N GLN A 484 -15.60 -5.49 11.20
CA GLN A 484 -16.02 -6.46 10.18
C GLN A 484 -15.16 -7.74 10.22
N ASN A 485 -15.68 -8.85 9.71
CA ASN A 485 -15.02 -10.18 9.70
C ASN A 485 -13.74 -10.30 8.81
N GLY A 486 -13.14 -9.18 8.40
CA GLY A 486 -11.84 -9.11 7.73
C GLY A 486 -10.82 -8.21 8.44
N VAL A 487 -11.20 -7.59 9.55
CA VAL A 487 -10.30 -6.75 10.35
C VAL A 487 -9.39 -7.67 11.19
N PRO A 488 -8.06 -7.44 11.20
CA PRO A 488 -7.14 -8.24 12.01
C PRO A 488 -7.61 -8.37 13.47
N TYR A 489 -7.43 -9.58 14.05
CA TYR A 489 -7.86 -9.94 15.41
C TYR A 489 -9.38 -10.01 15.65
N THR A 490 -10.19 -9.81 14.62
CA THR A 490 -11.64 -10.02 14.69
C THR A 490 -11.97 -11.46 14.35
N THR A 491 -12.63 -12.17 15.25
CA THR A 491 -13.06 -13.57 15.11
C THR A 491 -14.57 -13.68 15.29
N ILE A 492 -15.17 -14.77 14.82
CA ILE A 492 -16.61 -15.01 15.04
C ILE A 492 -16.96 -15.05 16.53
N GLU A 493 -16.02 -15.47 17.39
CA GLU A 493 -16.20 -15.56 18.84
C GLU A 493 -16.23 -14.18 19.52
N ASN A 494 -15.43 -13.22 19.05
CA ASN A 494 -15.37 -11.87 19.62
C ASN A 494 -16.18 -10.83 18.84
N ASN A 495 -16.73 -11.20 17.69
CA ASN A 495 -17.52 -10.37 16.80
C ASN A 495 -18.93 -10.94 16.60
N TYR A 496 -19.71 -10.93 17.67
CA TYR A 496 -21.07 -11.46 17.68
C TYR A 496 -22.10 -10.33 17.54
N GLY A 497 -23.13 -10.59 16.74
CA GLY A 497 -24.26 -9.70 16.55
C GLY A 497 -25.43 -9.98 17.49
N PHE A 498 -26.30 -8.98 17.56
CA PHE A 498 -27.59 -9.06 18.23
C PHE A 498 -28.66 -9.08 17.14
N SER A 499 -29.40 -10.19 17.05
CA SER A 499 -30.54 -10.32 16.14
C SER A 499 -31.65 -9.36 16.56
N ASN A 500 -32.50 -8.94 15.61
CA ASN A 500 -33.72 -8.21 15.97
C ASN A 500 -34.66 -9.12 16.79
N ASP A 501 -34.91 -8.75 18.05
CA ASP A 501 -35.77 -9.45 19.01
C ASP A 501 -36.37 -8.45 20.01
N LYS A 502 -37.50 -7.85 19.61
CA LYS A 502 -38.19 -6.81 20.38
C LYS A 502 -38.72 -7.31 21.72
N GLU A 503 -39.16 -8.57 21.80
CA GLU A 503 -39.63 -9.17 23.06
C GLU A 503 -38.49 -9.30 24.06
N LYS A 504 -37.32 -9.75 23.59
CA LYS A 504 -36.11 -9.81 24.42
C LYS A 504 -35.63 -8.43 24.84
N ALA A 505 -35.75 -7.42 23.96
CA ALA A 505 -35.44 -6.03 24.31
C ALA A 505 -36.32 -5.54 25.48
N GLN A 506 -37.63 -5.75 25.41
CA GLN A 506 -38.56 -5.39 26.49
C GLN A 506 -38.22 -6.10 27.81
N LYS A 507 -37.99 -7.41 27.79
CA LYS A 507 -37.57 -8.17 28.99
C LYS A 507 -36.27 -7.65 29.61
N LEU A 508 -35.33 -7.18 28.79
CA LEU A 508 -34.09 -6.56 29.27
C LEU A 508 -34.35 -5.19 29.92
N LEU A 509 -35.27 -4.39 29.40
CA LEU A 509 -35.68 -3.12 30.02
C LEU A 509 -36.36 -3.36 31.38
N GLU A 510 -37.26 -4.34 31.46
CA GLU A 510 -37.88 -4.75 32.72
C GLU A 510 -36.83 -5.19 33.75
N ALA A 511 -35.86 -6.01 33.33
CA ALA A 511 -34.75 -6.44 34.17
C ALA A 511 -33.82 -5.28 34.61
N ALA A 512 -33.81 -4.18 33.88
CA ALA A 512 -33.13 -2.93 34.25
C ALA A 512 -33.98 -2.05 35.19
N GLY A 513 -35.21 -2.45 35.50
CA GLY A 513 -36.16 -1.71 36.34
C GLY A 513 -36.96 -0.64 35.59
N TYR A 514 -36.98 -0.68 34.26
CA TYR A 514 -37.87 0.14 33.43
C TYR A 514 -39.13 -0.66 33.13
N ILE A 515 -40.24 -0.28 33.74
CA ILE A 515 -41.52 -0.99 33.62
C ILE A 515 -42.59 0.02 33.23
N ASP A 516 -43.45 -0.34 32.29
CA ASP A 516 -44.65 0.43 32.01
C ASP A 516 -45.65 0.23 33.17
N THR A 517 -45.76 1.23 34.03
CA THR A 517 -46.64 1.18 35.22
C THR A 517 -48.02 1.76 34.98
N ASN A 518 -48.22 2.51 33.89
CA ASN A 518 -49.41 3.31 33.62
C ASN A 518 -50.20 2.79 32.39
N GLY A 519 -49.63 1.85 31.62
CA GLY A 519 -50.21 1.21 30.44
C GLY A 519 -50.08 2.02 29.15
N ASP A 520 -49.23 3.05 29.10
CA ASP A 520 -49.03 3.92 27.94
C ASP A 520 -47.98 3.39 26.94
N GLY A 521 -47.34 2.26 27.24
CA GLY A 521 -46.29 1.65 26.44
C GLY A 521 -44.90 2.24 26.64
N ILE A 522 -44.71 3.14 27.62
CA ILE A 522 -43.45 3.82 27.91
C ILE A 522 -42.91 3.34 29.27
N PRO A 523 -41.83 2.53 29.27
CA PRO A 523 -41.19 2.08 30.49
C PRO A 523 -40.61 3.24 31.33
N GLU A 524 -40.92 3.24 32.62
CA GLU A 524 -40.45 4.22 33.59
C GLU A 524 -39.56 3.58 34.66
N LYS A 525 -38.57 4.32 35.13
CA LYS A 525 -37.76 3.97 36.30
C LYS A 525 -37.67 5.17 37.23
N ASN A 526 -38.11 5.00 38.48
CA ASN A 526 -38.16 6.08 39.47
C ASN A 526 -38.97 7.32 39.00
N GLY A 527 -40.05 7.11 38.25
CA GLY A 527 -40.91 8.17 37.70
C GLY A 527 -40.26 8.98 36.57
N LYS A 528 -39.22 8.44 35.93
CA LYS A 528 -38.59 9.02 34.73
C LYS A 528 -38.73 8.06 33.57
N ASN A 529 -39.18 8.59 32.44
CA ASN A 529 -39.24 7.86 31.17
C ASN A 529 -37.83 7.55 30.67
N LEU A 530 -37.68 6.46 29.95
CA LEU A 530 -36.44 6.14 29.25
C LEU A 530 -36.31 7.00 27.97
N GLU A 531 -35.77 8.20 28.14
CA GLU A 531 -35.64 9.23 27.09
C GLU A 531 -34.19 9.70 26.93
N PHE A 532 -33.72 9.88 25.70
CA PHE A 532 -32.40 10.46 25.40
C PHE A 532 -32.32 11.11 24.02
N ASN A 533 -31.43 12.09 23.87
CA ASN A 533 -31.22 12.75 22.56
C ASN A 533 -30.33 11.89 21.64
N PHE A 534 -30.78 11.65 20.41
CA PHE A 534 -29.93 11.09 19.36
C PHE A 534 -29.28 12.18 18.49
N VAL A 535 -27.98 12.36 18.64
CA VAL A 535 -27.21 13.40 17.94
C VAL A 535 -26.59 12.84 16.66
N LEU A 536 -26.83 13.49 15.52
CA LEU A 536 -26.28 13.13 14.23
C LEU A 536 -25.76 14.34 13.44
N THR A 537 -24.95 14.09 12.40
CA THR A 537 -24.48 15.11 11.45
C THR A 537 -25.02 14.82 10.06
N THR A 538 -25.72 15.77 9.45
CA THR A 538 -26.39 15.58 8.15
C THR A 538 -25.65 16.24 6.98
N ALA A 539 -24.78 17.21 7.24
CA ALA A 539 -24.07 17.95 6.18
C ALA A 539 -23.13 17.07 5.35
N GLU A 540 -22.44 16.12 5.99
CA GLU A 540 -21.52 15.19 5.30
C GLU A 540 -22.22 13.89 4.88
N PHE A 541 -23.27 13.49 5.61
CA PHE A 541 -23.99 12.23 5.42
C PHE A 541 -25.50 12.48 5.42
N PRO A 542 -26.09 12.86 4.28
CA PRO A 542 -27.51 13.17 4.18
C PRO A 542 -28.42 12.04 4.68
N GLU A 543 -28.03 10.79 4.41
CA GLU A 543 -28.80 9.57 4.78
C GLU A 543 -28.90 9.33 6.30
N ARG A 544 -28.08 10.01 7.12
CA ARG A 544 -28.15 9.83 8.58
C ARG A 544 -29.49 10.28 9.15
N LYS A 545 -30.18 11.22 8.49
CA LYS A 545 -31.51 11.67 8.94
C LYS A 545 -32.54 10.54 8.84
N SER A 546 -32.70 9.95 7.66
CA SER A 546 -33.63 8.84 7.43
C SER A 546 -33.26 7.61 8.28
N LEU A 547 -31.96 7.34 8.44
CA LEU A 547 -31.50 6.31 9.37
C LEU A 547 -31.89 6.60 10.82
N ALA A 548 -31.77 7.85 11.28
CA ALA A 548 -32.14 8.23 12.64
C ALA A 548 -33.65 8.13 12.89
N GLU A 549 -34.47 8.52 11.92
CA GLU A 549 -35.94 8.37 11.98
C GLU A 549 -36.34 6.88 12.06
N PHE A 550 -35.69 6.02 11.28
CA PHE A 550 -35.91 4.57 11.36
C PHE A 550 -35.50 4.01 12.74
N VAL A 551 -34.32 4.38 13.24
CA VAL A 551 -33.84 3.95 14.56
C VAL A 551 -34.76 4.45 15.69
N GLN A 552 -35.24 5.70 15.60
CA GLN A 552 -36.22 6.26 16.54
C GLN A 552 -37.50 5.42 16.55
N SER A 553 -38.05 5.08 15.38
CA SER A 553 -39.24 4.23 15.25
C SER A 553 -39.03 2.84 15.85
N GLU A 554 -37.89 2.20 15.59
CA GLU A 554 -37.56 0.89 16.13
C GLU A 554 -37.44 0.92 17.67
N LEU A 555 -36.81 1.95 18.22
CA LEU A 555 -36.65 2.13 19.67
C LEU A 555 -37.98 2.47 20.35
N SER A 556 -38.81 3.31 19.73
CA SER A 556 -40.16 3.64 20.23
C SER A 556 -41.06 2.40 20.30
N SER A 557 -40.88 1.43 19.39
CA SER A 557 -41.64 0.18 19.41
C SER A 557 -41.37 -0.73 20.62
N VAL A 558 -40.31 -0.46 21.39
CA VAL A 558 -40.00 -1.11 22.67
C VAL A 558 -40.10 -0.14 23.86
N GLY A 559 -40.69 1.04 23.65
CA GLY A 559 -40.94 2.04 24.69
C GLY A 559 -39.78 3.00 24.98
N ILE A 560 -38.74 3.01 24.15
CA ILE A 560 -37.60 3.92 24.30
C ILE A 560 -37.87 5.21 23.52
N MET A 561 -37.83 6.36 24.22
CA MET A 561 -38.03 7.67 23.61
C MET A 561 -36.69 8.27 23.18
N VAL A 562 -36.63 8.81 21.96
CA VAL A 562 -35.39 9.26 21.30
C VAL A 562 -35.55 10.59 20.60
#